data_AF-A0A9K3WST2-F1
#
_entry.id   AF-A0A9K3WST2-F1
#
_cell.length_a   1.000
_cell.length_b   1.000
_cell.length_c   1.000
_cell.angle_alpha   90.00
_cell.angle_beta   90.00
_cell.angle_gamma   90.00
#
_symmetry.space_group_name_H-M   'P 1'
#
loop_
_entity.id
_entity.type
_entity.pdbx_description
1 polymer ?
#
loop_
_entity_poly.entity_id
_entity_poly.type
_entity_poly.pdbx_seq_one_letter_code
_entity_poly.pdbx_strand_id
1 'polypeptide(L)'
;MRSLWYLTFLFIVLNMYNYQNVVVAMPPREEFIGQTRIVHVSIGNIDILKQHAVFNKYFDWSLQSARYNEDLQDFSMIWKIKDPDPNLLGVFFDGGIRHGQDDTYNLQELKHMGNGANNMYCIFLKNN
;
A
#
# COMPACT_ATOMS: atom_id res chain seq x y z
N MET A 1 2.59 -15.47 -12.87
CA MET A 1 1.36 -15.58 -12.06
C MET A 1 1.63 -16.38 -10.78
N ARG A 2 2.25 -15.77 -9.75
CA ARG A 2 2.46 -16.43 -8.44
C ARG A 2 2.38 -15.48 -7.22
N SER A 3 2.40 -14.16 -7.39
CA SER A 3 2.34 -13.21 -6.24
C SER A 3 0.92 -12.95 -5.71
N LEU A 4 -0.12 -13.23 -6.51
CA LEU A 4 -1.51 -12.83 -6.21
C LEU A 4 -2.14 -13.50 -4.98
N TRP A 5 -1.58 -14.61 -4.51
CA TRP A 5 -2.13 -15.36 -3.38
C TRP A 5 -1.59 -14.91 -2.02
N TYR A 6 -0.44 -14.25 -2.00
CA TYR A 6 0.25 -13.98 -0.73
C TYR A 6 -0.33 -12.78 0.03
N LEU A 7 -0.77 -11.71 -0.65
CA LEU A 7 -1.32 -10.52 0.02
C LEU A 7 -2.76 -10.71 0.51
N THR A 8 -3.62 -11.39 -0.25
CA THR A 8 -4.97 -11.77 0.20
C THR A 8 -4.93 -12.74 1.38
N PHE A 9 -4.05 -13.75 1.32
CA PHE A 9 -3.84 -14.66 2.45
C PHE A 9 -3.20 -13.95 3.66
N LEU A 10 -2.28 -13.01 3.42
CA LEU A 10 -1.66 -12.16 4.44
C LEU A 10 -2.69 -11.35 5.25
N PHE A 11 -3.68 -10.73 4.58
CA PHE A 11 -4.70 -9.96 5.30
C PHE A 11 -5.70 -10.84 6.06
N ILE A 12 -5.96 -12.06 5.60
CA ILE A 12 -6.74 -13.05 6.37
C ILE A 12 -5.97 -13.47 7.63
N VAL A 13 -4.66 -13.73 7.53
CA VAL A 13 -3.81 -14.11 8.67
C VAL A 13 -3.65 -12.97 9.68
N LEU A 14 -3.48 -11.73 9.23
CA LEU A 14 -3.40 -10.55 10.12
C LEU A 14 -4.70 -10.33 10.92
N ASN A 15 -5.87 -10.53 10.29
CA ASN A 15 -7.16 -10.41 10.98
C ASN A 15 -7.38 -11.51 12.04
N MET A 16 -6.79 -12.71 11.87
CA MET A 16 -6.94 -13.80 12.82
C MET A 16 -6.08 -13.66 14.09
N TYR A 17 -4.94 -12.96 14.03
CA TYR A 17 -3.99 -12.91 15.15
C TYR A 17 -4.02 -11.63 15.99
N ASN A 18 -4.69 -10.55 15.55
CA ASN A 18 -4.67 -9.28 16.31
C ASN A 18 -5.82 -8.32 15.95
N TYR A 19 -7.01 -8.55 16.52
CA TYR A 19 -8.18 -7.66 16.33
C TYR A 19 -7.95 -6.20 16.76
N GLN A 20 -6.90 -5.89 17.53
CA GLN A 20 -6.66 -4.53 18.04
C GLN A 20 -5.64 -3.70 17.26
N ASN A 21 -4.85 -4.28 16.34
CA ASN A 21 -3.63 -3.59 15.89
C ASN A 21 -3.49 -3.34 14.36
N VAL A 22 -4.13 -4.15 13.51
CA VAL A 22 -4.20 -3.92 12.06
C VAL A 22 -5.66 -4.06 11.63
N VAL A 23 -6.31 -2.94 11.31
CA VAL A 23 -7.69 -2.96 10.81
C VAL A 23 -7.64 -2.78 9.30
N VAL A 24 -7.71 -3.90 8.59
CA VAL A 24 -7.99 -3.86 7.15
C VAL A 24 -9.47 -3.53 6.98
N ALA A 25 -9.79 -2.25 7.10
CA ALA A 25 -11.10 -1.74 6.75
C ALA A 25 -11.15 -1.68 5.23
N MET A 26 -11.58 -2.78 4.60
CA MET A 26 -12.13 -2.69 3.27
C MET A 26 -13.20 -1.58 3.33
N PRO A 27 -13.09 -0.52 2.49
CA PRO A 27 -14.09 0.54 2.53
C PRO A 27 -15.48 -0.10 2.32
N PRO A 28 -16.55 0.45 2.94
CA PRO A 28 -17.88 -0.15 2.90
C PRO A 28 -18.44 -0.32 1.48
N ARG A 29 -17.76 0.25 0.48
CA ARG A 29 -17.93 -0.02 -0.95
C ARG A 29 -16.57 -0.30 -1.57
N GLU A 30 -16.51 -1.32 -2.42
CA GLU A 30 -15.36 -1.50 -3.31
C GLU A 30 -15.25 -0.30 -4.25
N GLU A 31 -14.08 0.32 -4.29
CA GLU A 31 -13.72 1.34 -5.26
C GLU A 31 -12.86 0.69 -6.35
N PHE A 32 -13.23 0.90 -7.61
CA PHE A 32 -12.45 0.46 -8.77
C PHE A 32 -12.19 1.66 -9.67
N ILE A 33 -10.96 1.77 -10.15
CA ILE A 33 -10.57 2.74 -11.18
C ILE A 33 -9.98 1.95 -12.34
N GLY A 34 -10.69 1.94 -13.47
CA GLY A 34 -10.44 1.00 -14.55
C GLY A 34 -10.64 -0.44 -14.06
N GLN A 35 -9.59 -1.27 -14.20
CA GLN A 35 -9.57 -2.66 -13.73
C GLN A 35 -8.88 -2.84 -12.36
N THR A 36 -8.38 -1.77 -11.77
CA THR A 36 -7.63 -1.82 -10.52
C THR A 36 -8.56 -1.56 -9.35
N ARG A 37 -8.57 -2.48 -8.39
CA ARG A 37 -9.29 -2.32 -7.12
C ARG A 37 -8.51 -1.41 -6.17
N ILE A 38 -9.18 -0.44 -5.59
CA ILE A 38 -8.60 0.43 -4.56
C ILE A 38 -8.92 -0.14 -3.19
N VAL A 39 -7.88 -0.40 -2.39
CA VAL A 39 -7.99 -0.99 -1.06
C VAL A 39 -7.44 0.02 -0.05
N HIS A 40 -8.30 0.50 0.84
CA HIS A 40 -7.88 1.32 1.97
C HIS A 40 -7.42 0.41 3.11
N VAL A 41 -6.24 0.68 3.67
CA VAL A 41 -5.67 -0.08 4.78
C VAL A 41 -5.40 0.90 5.92
N SER A 42 -5.97 0.64 7.09
CA SER A 42 -5.78 1.49 8.28
C SER A 42 -5.00 0.74 9.35
N ILE A 43 -3.87 1.31 9.76
CA ILE A 43 -2.92 0.68 10.66
C ILE A 43 -2.99 1.38 12.02
N GLY A 44 -3.26 0.63 13.09
CA GLY A 44 -3.28 1.20 14.44
C GLY A 44 -1.89 1.30 15.07
N ASN A 45 -0.96 0.43 14.65
CA ASN A 45 0.40 0.40 15.15
C ASN A 45 1.41 0.13 14.02
N ILE A 46 2.25 1.13 13.71
CA ILE A 46 3.25 1.05 12.64
C ILE A 46 4.35 0.01 12.92
N ASP A 47 4.65 -0.28 14.19
CA ASP A 47 5.74 -1.20 14.55
C ASP A 47 5.45 -2.64 14.10
N ILE A 48 4.17 -2.99 13.95
CA ILE A 48 3.77 -4.29 13.40
C ILE A 48 4.14 -4.39 11.92
N LEU A 49 3.98 -3.32 11.14
CA LEU A 49 4.40 -3.34 9.73
C LEU A 49 5.92 -3.44 9.61
N LYS A 50 6.66 -2.73 10.47
CA LYS A 50 8.13 -2.76 10.51
C LYS A 50 8.71 -4.12 10.89
N GLN A 51 7.94 -4.97 11.56
CA GLN A 51 8.35 -6.34 11.89
C GLN A 51 7.87 -7.35 10.83
N HIS A 52 7.02 -6.92 9.90
CA HIS A 52 6.39 -7.82 8.95
C HIS A 52 7.27 -8.05 7.71
N ALA A 53 7.68 -9.31 7.48
CA ALA A 53 8.62 -9.69 6.42
C ALA A 53 8.24 -9.18 5.02
N VAL A 54 6.95 -9.22 4.66
CA VAL A 54 6.48 -8.74 3.34
C VAL A 54 6.58 -7.22 3.23
N PHE A 55 6.25 -6.46 4.29
CA PHE A 55 6.37 -5.01 4.23
C PHE A 55 7.84 -4.60 4.24
N ASN A 56 8.67 -5.23 5.10
CA ASN A 56 10.12 -5.01 5.12
C ASN A 56 10.83 -5.31 3.81
N LYS A 57 10.25 -6.19 2.98
CA LYS A 57 10.79 -6.49 1.66
C LYS A 57 10.68 -5.30 0.69
N TYR A 58 9.61 -4.51 0.81
CA TYR A 58 9.30 -3.45 -0.15
C TYR A 58 9.49 -2.05 0.42
N PHE A 59 9.28 -1.85 1.72
CA PHE A 59 9.37 -0.57 2.41
C PHE A 59 10.77 -0.35 2.98
N ASP A 60 11.35 0.81 2.67
CA ASP A 60 12.46 1.37 3.43
C ASP A 60 11.93 2.26 4.56
N TRP A 61 11.93 1.72 5.77
CA TRP A 61 11.43 2.41 6.97
C TRP A 61 12.33 3.56 7.46
N SER A 62 13.51 3.75 6.88
CA SER A 62 14.34 4.93 7.17
C SER A 62 13.80 6.19 6.50
N LEU A 63 12.97 6.04 5.46
CA LEU A 63 12.35 7.14 4.73
C LEU A 63 11.13 7.67 5.50
N GLN A 64 11.12 8.99 5.75
CA GLN A 64 10.08 9.65 6.57
C GLN A 64 8.86 10.17 5.77
N SER A 65 8.73 9.79 4.50
CA SER A 65 7.70 10.33 3.59
C SER A 65 6.94 9.20 2.93
N ALA A 66 5.65 9.42 2.63
CA ALA A 66 4.83 8.46 1.92
C ALA A 66 5.43 8.14 0.55
N ARG A 67 5.61 6.84 0.26
CA ARG A 67 6.19 6.36 -1.00
C ARG A 67 5.23 5.50 -1.80
N TYR A 68 5.53 5.28 -3.07
CA TYR A 68 4.86 4.31 -3.92
C TYR A 68 5.85 3.47 -4.74
N ASN A 69 5.39 2.36 -5.28
CA ASN A 69 6.17 1.48 -6.15
C ASN A 69 5.86 1.63 -7.64
N GLU A 70 6.92 1.61 -8.45
CA GLU A 70 6.81 1.59 -9.91
C GLU A 70 6.51 0.19 -10.46
N ASP A 71 7.07 -0.84 -9.84
CA ASP A 71 6.94 -2.26 -10.19
C ASP A 71 7.04 -3.16 -8.94
N LEU A 72 7.25 -4.46 -9.11
CA LEU A 72 7.30 -5.46 -8.02
C LEU A 72 8.73 -5.91 -7.65
N GLN A 73 9.74 -5.07 -7.82
CA GLN A 73 11.09 -5.37 -7.36
C GLN A 73 11.24 -5.18 -5.83
N ASP A 74 12.30 -5.77 -5.26
CA ASP A 74 12.66 -5.59 -3.85
C ASP A 74 13.04 -4.12 -3.62
N PHE A 75 12.65 -3.55 -2.47
CA PHE A 75 12.81 -2.11 -2.18
C PHE A 75 12.18 -1.17 -3.24
N SER A 76 11.06 -1.56 -3.83
CA SER A 76 10.38 -0.76 -4.86
C SER A 76 9.56 0.42 -4.33
N MET A 77 9.23 0.48 -3.03
CA MET A 77 8.48 1.59 -2.43
C MET A 77 9.40 2.79 -2.10
N ILE A 78 10.02 3.38 -3.13
CA ILE A 78 11.04 4.42 -2.96
C ILE A 78 10.63 5.78 -3.52
N TRP A 79 9.60 5.86 -4.35
CA TRP A 79 9.24 7.11 -5.02
C TRP A 79 8.34 8.00 -4.14
N LYS A 80 8.74 9.25 -3.91
CA LYS A 80 8.06 10.20 -3.03
C LYS A 80 6.72 10.64 -3.61
N ILE A 81 5.66 10.45 -2.83
CA ILE A 81 4.33 10.97 -3.17
C ILE A 81 4.32 12.48 -2.95
N LYS A 82 3.78 13.21 -3.93
CA LYS A 82 3.59 14.67 -3.87
C LYS A 82 2.46 15.02 -2.90
N ASP A 83 2.72 15.98 -2.02
CA ASP A 83 1.75 16.56 -1.08
C ASP A 83 0.85 15.49 -0.41
N PRO A 84 1.44 14.47 0.24
CA PRO A 84 0.66 13.35 0.77
C PRO A 84 -0.20 13.80 1.96
N ASP A 85 -1.33 13.10 2.16
CA ASP A 85 -2.04 13.15 3.44
C ASP A 85 -1.05 12.83 4.58
N PRO A 86 -1.03 13.61 5.69
CA PRO A 86 -0.08 13.39 6.79
C PRO A 86 -0.10 11.97 7.37
N ASN A 87 -1.21 11.26 7.23
CA ASN A 87 -1.38 9.90 7.73
C ASN A 87 -1.07 8.83 6.69
N LEU A 88 -0.85 9.19 5.42
CA LEU A 88 -0.50 8.24 4.37
C LEU A 88 0.93 7.73 4.60
N LEU A 89 1.07 6.42 4.76
CA LEU A 89 2.36 5.75 4.89
C LEU A 89 2.90 5.33 3.52
N GLY A 90 2.02 4.99 2.58
CA GLY A 90 2.41 4.67 1.22
C GLY A 90 1.29 4.09 0.38
N VAL A 91 1.59 3.94 -0.92
CA VAL A 91 0.72 3.33 -1.93
C VAL A 91 1.43 2.15 -2.56
N PHE A 92 0.88 0.94 -2.40
CA PHE A 92 1.44 -0.26 -2.99
C PHE A 92 0.54 -0.81 -4.10
N PHE A 93 1.07 -0.98 -5.29
CA PHE A 93 0.41 -1.64 -6.41
C PHE A 93 0.90 -3.09 -6.53
N ASP A 94 -0.02 -4.05 -6.63
CA ASP A 94 0.28 -5.49 -6.65
C ASP A 94 0.58 -6.07 -8.05
N GLY A 95 1.20 -5.27 -8.90
CA GLY A 95 1.46 -5.60 -10.29
C GLY A 95 1.46 -4.34 -11.13
N GLY A 96 1.33 -4.53 -12.45
CA GLY A 96 1.43 -3.45 -13.42
C GLY A 96 2.83 -2.83 -13.49
N ILE A 97 2.98 -1.89 -14.42
CA ILE A 97 4.22 -1.12 -14.60
C ILE A 97 3.81 0.35 -14.67
N ARG A 98 4.49 1.22 -13.94
CA ARG A 98 4.29 2.67 -14.02
C ARG A 98 5.62 3.38 -13.91
N HIS A 99 5.63 4.67 -14.22
CA HIS A 99 6.85 5.47 -14.05
C HIS A 99 7.00 5.91 -12.60
N GLY A 100 8.15 5.59 -12.01
CA GLY A 100 8.57 6.11 -10.73
C GLY A 100 9.23 7.48 -10.85
N GLN A 101 8.75 8.43 -10.04
CA GLN A 101 9.27 9.79 -9.96
C GLN A 101 8.87 10.45 -8.63
N ASP A 102 9.84 11.06 -7.96
CA ASP A 102 9.65 11.80 -6.70
C ASP A 102 8.84 13.08 -6.93
N ASP A 103 8.00 13.44 -5.95
CA ASP A 103 7.27 14.72 -5.84
C ASP A 103 6.46 15.09 -7.09
N THR A 104 6.09 14.10 -7.89
CA THR A 104 5.40 14.28 -9.17
C THR A 104 3.92 13.95 -9.06
N TYR A 105 3.59 12.78 -8.48
CA TYR A 105 2.22 12.29 -8.40
C TYR A 105 1.67 12.36 -6.97
N ASN A 106 0.49 12.94 -6.81
CA ASN A 106 -0.29 12.87 -5.58
C ASN A 106 -1.17 11.59 -5.56
N LEU A 107 -1.86 11.34 -4.45
CA LEU A 107 -2.69 10.14 -4.28
C LEU A 107 -3.79 9.98 -5.35
N GLN A 108 -4.43 11.08 -5.77
CA GLN A 108 -5.50 11.03 -6.78
C GLN A 108 -4.95 10.71 -8.17
N GLU A 109 -3.75 11.18 -8.49
CA GLU A 109 -3.08 10.85 -9.75
C GLU A 109 -2.64 9.38 -9.75
N LEU A 110 -2.04 8.91 -8.65
CA LEU A 110 -1.63 7.51 -8.48
C LEU A 110 -2.81 6.54 -8.64
N LYS A 111 -4.00 6.91 -8.16
CA LYS A 111 -5.24 6.13 -8.35
C LYS A 111 -5.55 5.81 -9.83
N HIS A 112 -5.10 6.63 -10.76
CA HIS A 112 -5.29 6.43 -12.20
C HIS A 112 -4.10 5.70 -12.87
N MET A 113 -3.07 5.32 -12.12
CA MET A 113 -1.84 4.69 -12.62
C MET A 113 -1.79 3.17 -12.38
N GLY A 114 -2.94 2.52 -12.18
CA GLY A 114 -3.02 1.07 -11.92
C GLY A 114 -2.27 0.23 -12.98
N ASN A 115 -2.44 0.56 -14.27
CA ASN A 115 -1.72 -0.01 -15.42
C ASN A 115 -1.36 -1.51 -15.31
N GLY A 116 -2.37 -2.36 -15.08
CA GLY A 116 -2.21 -3.81 -14.95
C GLY A 116 -2.06 -4.33 -13.51
N ALA A 117 -2.10 -3.46 -12.50
CA ALA A 117 -2.26 -3.87 -11.11
C ALA A 117 -3.71 -4.35 -10.84
N ASN A 118 -3.84 -5.42 -10.07
CA ASN A 118 -5.15 -5.94 -9.65
C ASN A 118 -5.68 -5.12 -8.45
N ASN A 119 -4.79 -4.74 -7.54
CA ASN A 119 -5.05 -3.95 -6.35
C ASN A 119 -4.04 -2.81 -6.21
N MET A 120 -4.54 -1.67 -5.74
CA MET A 120 -3.78 -0.55 -5.20
C MET A 120 -4.13 -0.41 -3.72
N TYR A 121 -3.16 -0.64 -2.85
CA TYR A 121 -3.29 -0.51 -1.41
C TYR A 121 -2.85 0.87 -0.95
N CYS A 122 -3.79 1.67 -0.46
CA CYS A 122 -3.54 2.96 0.17
C CYS A 122 -3.42 2.74 1.68
N ILE A 123 -2.20 2.83 2.22
CA ILE A 123 -1.89 2.45 3.59
C ILE A 123 -1.80 3.72 4.46
N PHE A 124 -2.67 3.82 5.45
CA PHE A 124 -2.77 4.95 6.36
C PHE A 124 -2.47 4.54 7.80
N LEU A 125 -1.80 5.40 8.55
CA LEU A 125 -1.76 5.33 10.01
C LEU A 125 -3.09 5.86 10.55
N LYS A 126 -3.72 5.11 11.44
CA LYS A 126 -4.94 5.55 12.12
C LYS A 126 -4.58 6.63 13.14
N ASN A 127 -5.26 7.76 13.07
CA ASN A 127 -5.22 8.73 14.15
C ASN A 127 -6.03 8.18 15.32
N ASN A 128 -5.38 8.08 16.48
CA ASN A 128 -6.05 7.78 17.74
C ASN A 128 -6.90 8.96 18.19
#